data_AF-A0A1Y1YQZ9-F1
#
_entry.id   AF-A0A1Y1YQZ9-F1
#
_cell.length_a   1.000
_cell.length_b   1.000
_cell.length_c   1.000
_cell.angle_alpha   90.00
_cell.angle_beta   90.00
_cell.angle_gamma   90.00
#
_symmetry.space_group_name_H-M   'P 1'
#
loop_
_entity.id
_entity.type
_entity.pdbx_description
1 polymer ?
#
loop_
_entity_poly.entity_id
_entity_poly.type
_entity_poly.pdbx_seq_one_letter_code
_entity_poly.pdbx_strand_id
1 'polypeptide(L)'
;MKEIEVTNKIQEIDNGFRFSKIEGNYGLDEFIKRNGTTSVMDLIEFLKENQLISESANITLEDPGFACSSFLVHKKDEDGFYFGRNFDYSNSKATVLLTYPENDYSSIFTVNLSFIKDNNNSLTEEDLKYLSVYAPVDVDNDTPKPDIITSVAIRLLLDKAATVEEAINILKEYDMHQSLGLYTHFAITDAEGNAVVVEYINNEMTYVHSPINENFFLTP
;
A
#
# COMPACT_ATOMS: atom_id res chain seq x y z
N MET A 1 14.16 15.42 20.76
CA MET A 1 13.45 14.96 19.55
C MET A 1 13.42 16.13 18.59
N LYS A 2 13.87 15.98 17.34
CA LYS A 2 13.80 17.06 16.35
C LYS A 2 12.44 16.96 15.67
N GLU A 3 11.64 18.01 15.75
CA GLU A 3 10.39 18.10 15.02
C GLU A 3 10.70 18.34 13.53
N ILE A 4 9.96 17.66 12.66
CA ILE A 4 10.16 17.73 11.20
C ILE A 4 8.88 18.30 10.60
N GLU A 5 8.99 19.47 9.99
CA GLU A 5 7.92 20.05 9.18
C GLU A 5 7.89 19.33 7.82
N VAL A 6 6.84 18.55 7.60
CA VAL A 6 6.65 17.80 6.34
C VAL A 6 6.06 18.71 5.26
N THR A 7 6.73 18.74 4.12
CA THR A 7 6.33 19.55 2.95
C THR A 7 5.91 18.69 1.77
N ASN A 8 5.39 19.32 0.72
CA ASN A 8 4.96 18.65 -0.52
C ASN A 8 6.16 18.23 -1.39
N LYS A 9 7.40 18.53 -0.97
CA LYS A 9 8.63 18.08 -1.63
C LYS A 9 9.20 16.87 -0.89
N ILE A 10 9.95 16.03 -1.58
CA ILE A 10 10.66 14.92 -0.94
C ILE A 10 11.83 15.51 -0.13
N GLN A 11 11.82 15.30 1.17
CA GLN A 11 12.85 15.75 2.11
C GLN A 11 13.64 14.53 2.60
N GLU A 12 14.93 14.44 2.26
CA GLU A 12 15.82 13.43 2.84
C GLU A 12 16.37 13.92 4.18
N ILE A 13 16.18 13.11 5.23
CA ILE A 13 16.52 13.50 6.61
C ILE A 13 17.70 12.73 7.19
N ASP A 14 17.96 11.51 6.70
CA ASP A 14 19.10 10.69 7.12
C ASP A 14 19.37 9.55 6.12
N ASN A 15 20.56 9.48 5.52
CA ASN A 15 21.06 8.34 4.73
C ASN A 15 20.01 7.64 3.84
N GLY A 16 19.26 8.39 3.02
CA GLY A 16 18.23 7.86 2.13
C GLY A 16 16.81 7.73 2.73
N PHE A 17 16.62 8.01 4.01
CA PHE A 17 15.33 8.08 4.69
C PHE A 17 14.64 9.42 4.42
N ARG A 18 13.41 9.35 3.89
CA ARG A 18 12.73 10.50 3.27
C ARG A 18 11.32 10.70 3.79
N PHE A 19 10.84 11.95 3.72
CA PHE A 19 9.46 12.33 4.02
C PHE A 19 8.87 13.19 2.90
N SER A 20 7.56 13.06 2.67
CA SER A 20 6.79 14.04 1.91
C SER A 20 5.30 13.94 2.26
N LYS A 21 4.50 14.89 1.77
CA LYS A 21 3.04 14.80 1.82
C LYS A 21 2.37 15.04 0.46
N ILE A 22 1.20 14.44 0.30
CA ILE A 22 0.31 14.60 -0.85
C ILE A 22 -1.04 15.07 -0.29
N GLU A 23 -1.57 16.14 -0.86
CA GLU A 23 -2.82 16.78 -0.46
C GLU A 23 -3.74 16.83 -1.68
N GLY A 24 -5.03 16.60 -1.48
CA GLY A 24 -6.02 16.63 -2.55
C GLY A 24 -6.24 15.28 -3.25
N ASN A 25 -6.70 15.32 -4.50
CA ASN A 25 -7.05 14.13 -5.27
C ASN A 25 -5.80 13.48 -5.90
N TYR A 26 -5.60 12.20 -5.63
CA TYR A 26 -4.57 11.34 -6.25
C TYR A 26 -5.16 10.16 -7.04
N GLY A 27 -6.43 10.25 -7.44
CA GLY A 27 -7.08 9.38 -8.40
C GLY A 27 -7.76 8.13 -7.84
N LEU A 28 -7.84 7.94 -6.52
CA LEU A 28 -8.40 6.69 -5.98
C LEU A 28 -9.88 6.51 -6.38
N ASP A 29 -10.69 7.56 -6.30
CA ASP A 29 -12.11 7.47 -6.65
C ASP A 29 -12.32 7.20 -8.15
N GLU A 30 -11.53 7.82 -9.02
CA GLU A 30 -11.52 7.56 -10.46
C GLU A 30 -11.07 6.13 -10.77
N PHE A 31 -10.07 5.63 -10.05
CA PHE A 31 -9.57 4.27 -10.16
C PHE A 31 -10.67 3.24 -9.81
N ILE A 32 -11.41 3.46 -8.72
CA ILE A 32 -12.52 2.57 -8.32
C ILE A 32 -13.65 2.63 -9.35
N LYS A 33 -14.01 3.82 -9.85
CA LYS A 33 -15.10 4.00 -10.82
C LYS A 33 -14.85 3.29 -12.16
N ARG A 34 -13.59 3.09 -12.57
CA ARG A 34 -13.23 2.37 -13.80
C ARG A 34 -13.16 0.84 -13.66
N ASN A 35 -13.63 0.30 -12.53
CA ASN A 35 -13.60 -1.14 -12.22
C ASN A 35 -12.19 -1.71 -11.96
N GLY A 36 -11.26 -0.87 -11.48
CA GLY A 36 -9.94 -1.32 -11.03
C GLY A 36 -8.88 -1.48 -12.14
N THR A 37 -7.90 -2.35 -11.91
CA THR A 37 -6.81 -2.66 -12.87
C THR A 37 -6.42 -4.13 -12.86
N THR A 38 -6.10 -4.67 -14.03
CA THR A 38 -5.61 -6.05 -14.21
C THR A 38 -4.10 -6.13 -14.46
N SER A 39 -3.42 -5.00 -14.67
CA SER A 39 -1.97 -5.00 -14.94
C SER A 39 -1.21 -3.76 -14.43
N VAL A 40 0.09 -3.89 -14.13
CA VAL A 40 0.97 -2.75 -13.80
C VAL A 40 0.93 -1.72 -14.92
N MET A 41 0.86 -2.17 -16.17
CA MET A 41 0.79 -1.29 -17.33
C MET A 41 -0.52 -0.51 -17.37
N ASP A 42 -1.64 -1.14 -17.02
CA ASP A 42 -2.96 -0.51 -16.95
C ASP A 42 -3.04 0.49 -15.77
N LEU A 43 -2.39 0.21 -14.62
CA LEU A 43 -2.20 1.21 -13.58
C LEU A 43 -1.36 2.41 -14.07
N ILE A 44 -0.23 2.17 -14.74
CA ILE A 44 0.61 3.25 -15.27
C ILE A 44 -0.18 4.09 -16.28
N GLU A 45 -0.97 3.45 -17.14
CA GLU A 45 -1.84 4.13 -18.11
C GLU A 45 -2.93 4.95 -17.39
N PHE A 46 -3.59 4.40 -16.38
CA PHE A 46 -4.53 5.14 -15.53
C PHE A 46 -3.91 6.40 -14.92
N LEU A 47 -2.71 6.28 -14.36
CA LEU A 47 -2.03 7.41 -13.74
C LEU A 47 -1.69 8.51 -14.77
N LYS A 48 -1.35 8.13 -16.02
CA LYS A 48 -1.12 9.08 -17.12
C LYS A 48 -2.41 9.75 -17.59
N GLU A 49 -3.45 8.96 -17.86
CA GLU A 49 -4.77 9.46 -18.31
C GLU A 49 -5.36 10.50 -17.34
N ASN A 50 -5.11 10.33 -16.05
CA ASN A 50 -5.56 11.24 -14.99
C ASN A 50 -4.55 12.35 -14.66
N GLN A 51 -3.49 12.50 -15.47
CA GLN A 51 -2.46 13.54 -15.31
C GLN A 51 -1.77 13.51 -13.94
N LEU A 52 -1.71 12.33 -13.31
CA LEU A 52 -1.06 12.11 -12.01
C LEU A 52 0.44 11.84 -12.19
N ILE A 53 0.84 11.33 -13.35
CA ILE A 53 2.24 11.16 -13.75
C ILE A 53 2.45 11.64 -15.19
N SER A 54 3.69 11.99 -15.54
CA SER A 54 4.05 12.49 -16.86
C SER A 54 3.87 11.45 -17.98
N GLU A 55 3.45 11.92 -19.17
CA GLU A 55 3.28 11.08 -20.38
C GLU A 55 4.56 10.33 -20.77
N SER A 56 5.72 10.96 -20.50
CA SER A 56 7.06 10.41 -20.77
C SER A 56 7.56 9.40 -19.74
N ALA A 57 6.80 9.10 -18.68
CA ALA A 57 7.18 8.11 -17.68
C ALA A 57 7.32 6.71 -18.32
N ASN A 58 8.49 6.08 -18.18
CA ASN A 58 8.76 4.72 -18.68
C ASN A 58 9.34 3.86 -17.56
N ILE A 59 8.46 3.08 -16.91
CA ILE A 59 8.71 2.47 -15.60
C ILE A 59 8.64 0.96 -15.72
N THR A 60 9.55 0.28 -15.01
CA THR A 60 9.45 -1.16 -14.74
C THR A 60 9.47 -1.35 -13.23
N LEU A 61 8.58 -2.18 -12.72
CA LEU A 61 8.50 -2.52 -11.30
C LEU A 61 8.95 -3.98 -11.14
N GLU A 62 9.83 -4.22 -10.18
CA GLU A 62 10.34 -5.56 -9.88
C GLU A 62 10.18 -5.85 -8.39
N ASP A 63 9.72 -7.06 -8.07
CA ASP A 63 9.65 -7.58 -6.71
C ASP A 63 10.55 -8.82 -6.53
N PRO A 64 11.64 -8.74 -5.74
CA PRO A 64 12.50 -9.87 -5.42
C PRO A 64 12.43 -10.26 -3.94
N GLY A 65 11.37 -10.96 -3.52
CA GLY A 65 11.33 -11.86 -2.35
C GLY A 65 11.51 -11.23 -0.95
N PHE A 66 10.65 -11.63 -0.01
CA PHE A 66 10.58 -11.03 1.32
C PHE A 66 10.53 -12.04 2.47
N ALA A 67 10.98 -11.56 3.64
CA ALA A 67 10.56 -12.09 4.93
C ALA A 67 10.09 -10.92 5.80
N CYS A 68 8.81 -10.86 6.15
CA CYS A 68 8.24 -9.87 7.05
C CYS A 68 7.45 -10.56 8.17
N SER A 69 7.40 -9.90 9.32
CA SER A 69 6.58 -10.26 10.45
C SER A 69 5.85 -9.03 10.99
N SER A 70 4.71 -9.25 11.64
CA SER A 70 3.97 -8.20 12.32
C SER A 70 3.30 -8.72 13.58
N PHE A 71 3.13 -7.83 14.55
CA PHE A 71 2.49 -8.15 15.82
C PHE A 71 1.71 -6.95 16.38
N LEU A 72 0.61 -7.26 17.05
CA LEU A 72 -0.18 -6.36 17.88
C LEU A 72 -0.01 -6.76 19.35
N VAL A 73 0.30 -5.80 20.21
CA VAL A 73 0.41 -6.04 21.66
C VAL A 73 -0.38 -5.01 22.45
N HIS A 74 -1.04 -5.46 23.51
CA HIS A 74 -1.68 -4.57 24.48
C HIS A 74 -0.61 -3.82 25.28
N LYS A 75 -0.84 -2.53 25.52
CA LYS A 75 0.06 -1.73 26.35
C LYS A 75 -0.02 -2.19 27.79
N LYS A 76 1.12 -2.30 28.46
CA LYS A 76 1.15 -2.93 29.79
C LYS A 76 0.42 -2.10 30.87
N ASP A 77 0.58 -0.79 30.80
CA ASP A 77 0.23 0.13 31.90
C ASP A 77 -0.82 1.19 31.52
N GLU A 78 -1.36 1.14 30.30
CA GLU A 78 -2.38 2.07 29.81
C GLU A 78 -3.33 1.38 28.82
N ASP A 79 -4.51 1.96 28.61
CA ASP A 79 -5.42 1.50 27.57
C ASP A 79 -4.81 1.73 26.18
N GLY A 80 -4.97 0.76 25.30
CA GLY A 80 -4.55 0.82 23.90
C GLY A 80 -3.49 -0.20 23.52
N PHE A 81 -3.04 -0.09 22.28
CA PHE A 81 -2.24 -1.12 21.61
C PHE A 81 -1.00 -0.53 20.94
N TYR A 82 0.02 -1.37 20.75
CA TYR A 82 1.13 -1.11 19.83
C TYR A 82 1.08 -2.09 18.67
N PHE A 83 1.21 -1.58 17.46
CA PHE A 83 1.42 -2.37 16.26
C PHE A 83 2.88 -2.23 15.79
N GLY A 84 3.52 -3.34 15.47
CA GLY A 84 4.88 -3.38 14.96
C GLY A 84 4.98 -4.28 13.74
N ARG A 85 5.78 -3.86 12.76
CA ARG A 85 6.13 -4.63 11.56
C ARG A 85 7.60 -4.39 11.21
N ASN A 86 8.35 -5.44 10.92
CA ASN A 86 9.68 -5.30 10.30
C ASN A 86 9.56 -5.38 8.77
N PHE A 87 10.62 -4.92 8.10
CA PHE A 87 10.75 -4.98 6.65
C PHE A 87 12.15 -5.49 6.31
N ASP A 88 12.32 -6.82 6.22
CA ASP A 88 13.63 -7.40 5.96
C ASP A 88 13.88 -7.44 4.45
N TYR A 89 14.64 -6.46 3.97
CA TYR A 89 14.96 -6.32 2.57
C TYR A 89 16.35 -5.70 2.38
N SER A 90 17.04 -6.05 1.28
CA SER A 90 18.35 -5.49 0.98
C SER A 90 18.26 -4.00 0.64
N ASN A 91 19.26 -3.20 1.03
CA ASN A 91 19.45 -1.76 0.73
C ASN A 91 18.17 -0.99 0.30
N SER A 92 17.33 -0.60 1.28
CA SER A 92 16.07 0.12 1.06
C SER A 92 16.24 1.63 1.28
N LYS A 93 15.57 2.45 0.46
CA LYS A 93 15.40 3.89 0.69
C LYS A 93 13.99 4.15 1.15
N ALA A 94 13.75 3.92 2.44
CA ALA A 94 12.44 4.09 3.03
C ALA A 94 11.97 5.55 2.93
N THR A 95 10.78 5.72 2.37
CA THR A 95 10.12 7.00 2.23
C THR A 95 8.81 6.94 2.99
N VAL A 96 8.62 7.86 3.94
CA VAL A 96 7.38 8.01 4.69
C VAL A 96 6.55 9.09 4.02
N LEU A 97 5.28 8.78 3.75
CA LEU A 97 4.37 9.66 3.06
C LEU A 97 3.12 9.88 3.89
N LEU A 98 2.65 11.12 3.89
CA LEU A 98 1.39 11.50 4.48
C LEU A 98 0.41 11.84 3.36
N THR A 99 -0.80 11.31 3.41
CA THR A 99 -1.90 11.69 2.51
C THR A 99 -2.97 12.49 3.25
N TYR A 100 -3.49 13.52 2.59
CA TYR A 100 -4.62 14.32 3.04
C TYR A 100 -5.64 14.43 1.89
N PRO A 101 -6.43 13.36 1.65
CA PRO A 101 -7.51 13.41 0.67
C PRO A 101 -8.61 14.37 1.13
N GLU A 102 -9.41 14.90 0.19
CA GLU A 102 -10.43 15.92 0.50
C GLU A 102 -11.62 15.38 1.30
N ASN A 103 -12.03 14.13 1.04
CA ASN A 103 -13.28 13.56 1.56
C ASN A 103 -13.08 12.21 2.30
N ASP A 104 -11.83 11.84 2.58
CA ASP A 104 -11.45 10.52 3.09
C ASP A 104 -10.46 10.63 4.27
N TYR A 105 -10.04 9.50 4.85
CA TYR A 105 -9.11 9.50 5.96
C TYR A 105 -7.70 9.93 5.54
N SER A 106 -7.10 10.82 6.35
CA SER A 106 -5.68 11.12 6.24
C SER A 106 -4.86 9.96 6.78
N SER A 107 -3.75 9.64 6.12
CA SER A 107 -2.94 8.49 6.50
C SER A 107 -1.45 8.80 6.51
N ILE A 108 -0.68 7.97 7.22
CA ILE A 108 0.78 7.92 7.15
C ILE A 108 1.18 6.50 6.75
N PHE A 109 2.06 6.36 5.77
CA PHE A 109 2.52 5.05 5.29
C PHE A 109 3.98 5.11 4.88
N THR A 110 4.63 3.95 4.82
CA THR A 110 6.03 3.82 4.40
C THR A 110 6.12 3.00 3.13
N VAL A 111 6.88 3.47 2.17
CA VAL A 111 7.09 2.84 0.87
C VAL A 111 8.59 2.77 0.57
N ASN A 112 9.02 1.68 -0.06
CA ASN A 112 10.37 1.57 -0.58
C ASN A 112 10.38 2.01 -2.05
N LEU A 113 10.89 3.21 -2.32
CA LEU A 113 10.94 3.75 -3.68
C LEU A 113 11.91 2.99 -4.59
N SER A 114 12.77 2.10 -4.07
CA SER A 114 13.65 1.29 -4.91
C SER A 114 12.89 0.32 -5.82
N PHE A 115 11.61 0.06 -5.55
CA PHE A 115 10.75 -0.72 -6.44
C PHE A 115 10.40 0.01 -7.74
N ILE A 116 10.52 1.35 -7.77
CA ILE A 116 10.26 2.15 -8.95
C ILE A 116 11.56 2.31 -9.74
N LYS A 117 11.72 1.57 -10.85
CA LYS A 117 12.87 1.74 -11.75
C LYS A 117 12.54 2.73 -12.85
N ASP A 118 13.24 3.87 -12.80
CA ASP A 118 13.26 4.86 -13.87
C ASP A 118 14.35 4.51 -14.88
N ASN A 119 13.98 3.77 -15.92
CA ASN A 119 14.95 3.23 -16.88
C ASN A 119 15.65 4.32 -17.72
N ASN A 120 15.05 5.50 -17.83
CA ASN A 120 15.52 6.57 -18.72
C ASN A 120 15.83 7.89 -17.98
N ASN A 121 15.82 7.89 -16.64
CA ASN A 121 15.90 9.10 -15.82
C ASN A 121 14.85 10.16 -16.23
N SER A 122 13.61 9.73 -16.54
CA SER A 122 12.53 10.61 -16.99
C SER A 122 11.53 11.01 -15.90
N LEU A 123 11.59 10.41 -14.70
CA LEU A 123 10.66 10.70 -13.62
C LEU A 123 11.05 11.98 -12.88
N THR A 124 10.05 12.86 -12.70
CA THR A 124 10.15 13.99 -11.79
C THR A 124 9.95 13.57 -10.34
N GLU A 125 10.31 14.44 -9.38
CA GLU A 125 9.97 14.20 -7.97
C GLU A 125 8.46 14.08 -7.75
N GLU A 126 7.66 14.80 -8.54
CA GLU A 126 6.20 14.74 -8.48
C GLU A 126 5.67 13.39 -8.98
N ASP A 127 6.21 12.88 -10.11
CA ASP A 127 5.89 11.54 -10.61
C ASP A 127 6.17 10.48 -9.55
N LEU A 128 7.35 10.54 -8.92
CA LEU A 128 7.74 9.61 -7.87
C LEU A 128 6.77 9.64 -6.68
N LYS A 129 6.25 10.81 -6.31
CA LYS A 129 5.25 10.93 -5.25
C LYS A 129 3.95 10.23 -5.60
N TYR A 130 3.37 10.47 -6.77
CA TYR A 130 2.10 9.84 -7.13
C TYR A 130 2.24 8.33 -7.35
N LEU A 131 3.32 7.87 -7.97
CA LEU A 131 3.62 6.44 -8.09
C LEU A 131 3.73 5.76 -6.74
N SER A 132 4.33 6.45 -5.77
CA SER A 132 4.57 5.89 -4.44
C SER A 132 3.31 5.68 -3.61
N VAL A 133 2.20 6.35 -3.94
CA VAL A 133 0.87 6.07 -3.35
C VAL A 133 0.38 4.67 -3.71
N TYR A 134 0.80 4.17 -4.87
CA TYR A 134 0.35 2.90 -5.44
C TYR A 134 1.47 1.84 -5.54
N ALA A 135 2.64 2.06 -4.94
CA ALA A 135 3.72 1.06 -4.92
C ALA A 135 3.68 0.23 -3.63
N PRO A 136 4.06 -1.07 -3.64
CA PRO A 136 4.49 -1.89 -4.78
C PRO A 136 3.32 -2.42 -5.60
N VAL A 137 3.50 -2.57 -6.92
CA VAL A 137 2.44 -2.98 -7.86
C VAL A 137 2.76 -4.39 -8.36
N ASP A 138 1.88 -5.34 -8.08
CA ASP A 138 1.94 -6.73 -8.58
C ASP A 138 0.64 -7.07 -9.29
N VAL A 139 0.72 -7.75 -10.45
CA VAL A 139 -0.45 -8.18 -11.27
C VAL A 139 -0.25 -9.51 -11.98
N ASP A 140 -1.33 -10.30 -12.15
CA ASP A 140 -1.72 -11.01 -13.40
C ASP A 140 -3.12 -11.68 -13.26
N ASN A 141 -3.88 -11.69 -14.37
CA ASN A 141 -5.09 -12.49 -14.71
C ASN A 141 -6.51 -11.98 -14.32
N ASP A 142 -7.58 -12.60 -14.87
CA ASP A 142 -8.90 -11.98 -15.17
C ASP A 142 -10.11 -12.69 -14.49
N THR A 143 -10.95 -11.93 -13.75
CA THR A 143 -12.20 -12.38 -13.08
C THR A 143 -13.32 -11.30 -13.14
N PRO A 144 -14.60 -11.58 -12.76
CA PRO A 144 -15.72 -10.66 -13.00
C PRO A 144 -15.92 -9.49 -12.01
N LYS A 145 -15.27 -9.45 -10.84
CA LYS A 145 -15.37 -8.30 -9.90
C LYS A 145 -14.42 -7.17 -10.31
N PRO A 146 -14.57 -5.95 -9.74
CA PRO A 146 -13.54 -4.93 -9.89
C PRO A 146 -12.23 -5.44 -9.29
N ASP A 147 -11.16 -5.26 -10.06
CA ASP A 147 -9.88 -5.88 -9.79
C ASP A 147 -8.94 -4.91 -9.09
N ILE A 148 -8.42 -5.28 -7.92
CA ILE A 148 -7.40 -4.49 -7.22
C ILE A 148 -6.13 -5.29 -7.00
N ILE A 149 -5.04 -4.54 -6.93
CA ILE A 149 -3.71 -5.05 -6.58
C ILE A 149 -3.40 -4.74 -5.12
N THR A 150 -2.39 -5.38 -4.54
CA THR A 150 -1.99 -5.23 -3.14
C THR A 150 -1.83 -3.77 -2.70
N SER A 151 -1.14 -2.93 -3.47
CA SER A 151 -0.94 -1.52 -3.11
C SER A 151 -2.21 -0.69 -3.17
N VAL A 152 -3.08 -0.95 -4.15
CA VAL A 152 -4.39 -0.29 -4.25
C VAL A 152 -5.26 -0.72 -3.07
N ALA A 153 -5.22 -1.99 -2.67
CA ALA A 153 -5.93 -2.47 -1.49
C ALA A 153 -5.45 -1.73 -0.23
N ILE A 154 -4.14 -1.61 -0.02
CA ILE A 154 -3.59 -0.84 1.11
C ILE A 154 -4.06 0.61 1.06
N ARG A 155 -3.97 1.27 -0.11
CA ARG A 155 -4.39 2.66 -0.27
C ARG A 155 -5.89 2.84 0.01
N LEU A 156 -6.72 1.94 -0.52
CA LEU A 156 -8.16 1.92 -0.34
C LEU A 156 -8.52 1.77 1.14
N LEU A 157 -7.90 0.82 1.84
CA LEU A 157 -8.12 0.61 3.27
C LEU A 157 -7.71 1.82 4.09
N LEU A 158 -6.55 2.41 3.81
CA LEU A 158 -6.07 3.58 4.54
C LEU A 158 -6.92 4.85 4.29
N ASP A 159 -7.64 4.93 3.17
CA ASP A 159 -8.52 6.06 2.86
C ASP A 159 -9.95 5.87 3.35
N LYS A 160 -10.45 4.62 3.36
CA LYS A 160 -11.87 4.35 3.53
C LYS A 160 -12.24 3.57 4.80
N ALA A 161 -11.29 2.91 5.48
CA ALA A 161 -11.57 2.09 6.66
C ALA A 161 -11.03 2.72 7.96
N ALA A 162 -11.87 2.78 8.99
CA ALA A 162 -11.47 3.12 10.36
C ALA A 162 -11.39 1.87 11.27
N THR A 163 -12.11 0.80 10.94
CA THR A 163 -12.18 -0.44 11.73
C THR A 163 -11.76 -1.67 10.93
N VAL A 164 -11.39 -2.74 11.63
CA VAL A 164 -11.13 -4.05 11.01
C VAL A 164 -12.36 -4.57 10.25
N GLU A 165 -13.57 -4.35 10.78
CA GLU A 165 -14.80 -4.80 10.13
C GLU A 165 -15.05 -4.06 8.81
N GLU A 166 -14.89 -2.75 8.78
CA GLU A 166 -14.97 -1.95 7.55
C GLU A 166 -13.93 -2.40 6.53
N ALA A 167 -12.69 -2.64 6.96
CA ALA A 167 -11.63 -3.12 6.08
C ALA A 167 -11.99 -4.47 5.43
N ILE A 168 -12.53 -5.42 6.21
CA ILE A 168 -13.01 -6.72 5.71
C ILE A 168 -14.15 -6.52 4.71
N ASN A 169 -15.12 -5.65 5.02
CA ASN A 169 -16.27 -5.42 4.15
C ASN A 169 -15.86 -4.78 2.83
N ILE A 170 -14.93 -3.83 2.84
CA ILE A 170 -14.34 -3.25 1.63
C ILE A 170 -13.65 -4.33 0.81
N LEU A 171 -12.74 -5.13 1.41
CA LEU A 171 -11.98 -6.15 0.67
C LEU A 171 -12.86 -7.24 0.04
N LYS A 172 -14.04 -7.53 0.59
CA LYS A 172 -15.00 -8.49 0.01
C LYS A 172 -15.60 -8.04 -1.32
N GLU A 173 -15.62 -6.73 -1.58
CA GLU A 173 -16.18 -6.15 -2.80
C GLU A 173 -15.26 -6.33 -4.02
N TYR A 174 -13.99 -6.67 -3.79
CA TYR A 174 -12.97 -6.75 -4.84
C TYR A 174 -12.40 -8.16 -4.95
N ASP A 175 -12.02 -8.54 -6.17
CA ASP A 175 -11.11 -9.65 -6.39
C ASP A 175 -9.67 -9.11 -6.32
N MET A 176 -8.74 -9.91 -5.82
CA MET A 176 -7.34 -9.51 -5.67
C MET A 176 -6.44 -10.26 -6.63
N HIS A 177 -5.64 -9.50 -7.36
CA HIS A 177 -4.60 -10.02 -8.24
C HIS A 177 -3.30 -10.23 -7.49
N GLN A 178 -3.02 -11.49 -7.14
CA GLN A 178 -1.73 -11.90 -6.60
C GLN A 178 -0.79 -12.29 -7.76
N SER A 179 0.37 -11.64 -7.86
CA SER A 179 1.39 -11.98 -8.86
C SER A 179 2.40 -13.02 -8.36
N LEU A 180 3.13 -13.62 -9.30
CA LEU A 180 4.39 -14.35 -9.11
C LEU A 180 4.34 -15.63 -8.24
N GLY A 181 3.15 -16.15 -7.90
CA GLY A 181 3.02 -17.28 -6.97
C GLY A 181 3.46 -16.93 -5.55
N LEU A 182 3.47 -15.63 -5.23
CA LEU A 182 3.76 -15.10 -3.91
C LEU A 182 2.43 -14.91 -3.16
N TYR A 183 2.34 -15.55 -2.01
CA TYR A 183 1.17 -15.47 -1.15
C TYR A 183 1.18 -14.14 -0.39
N THR A 184 0.24 -13.26 -0.71
CA THR A 184 0.11 -11.96 -0.03
C THR A 184 -0.98 -12.04 1.03
N HIS A 185 -0.66 -11.52 2.21
CA HIS A 185 -1.61 -11.33 3.30
C HIS A 185 -1.59 -9.90 3.83
N PHE A 186 -2.73 -9.44 4.34
CA PHE A 186 -2.86 -8.15 5.01
C PHE A 186 -3.03 -8.39 6.50
N ALA A 187 -2.03 -7.99 7.29
CA ALA A 187 -2.21 -7.83 8.73
C ALA A 187 -2.88 -6.49 8.99
N ILE A 188 -4.12 -6.52 9.48
CA ILE A 188 -4.97 -5.35 9.70
C ILE A 188 -5.34 -5.30 11.18
N THR A 189 -5.18 -4.13 11.80
CA THR A 189 -5.53 -3.89 13.20
C THR A 189 -6.22 -2.55 13.37
N ASP A 190 -7.05 -2.40 14.39
CA ASP A 190 -7.73 -1.14 14.70
C ASP A 190 -7.49 -0.65 16.14
N ALA A 191 -8.02 0.53 16.45
CA ALA A 191 -7.85 1.19 17.74
C ALA A 191 -8.49 0.44 18.91
N GLU A 192 -9.44 -0.46 18.65
CA GLU A 192 -10.10 -1.31 19.65
C GLU A 192 -9.32 -2.60 19.93
N GLY A 193 -8.25 -2.85 19.17
CA GLY A 193 -7.38 -4.01 19.32
C GLY A 193 -7.87 -5.24 18.55
N ASN A 194 -8.84 -5.07 17.64
CA ASN A 194 -9.17 -6.15 16.72
C ASN A 194 -7.98 -6.36 15.78
N ALA A 195 -7.69 -7.61 15.46
CA ALA A 195 -6.61 -7.99 14.56
C ALA A 195 -7.03 -9.15 13.66
N VAL A 196 -6.79 -8.98 12.37
CA VAL A 196 -7.03 -10.02 11.36
C VAL A 196 -5.86 -10.12 10.40
N VAL A 197 -5.67 -11.32 9.89
CA VAL A 197 -4.84 -11.59 8.73
C VAL A 197 -5.77 -11.99 7.60
N VAL A 198 -5.88 -11.13 6.59
CA VAL A 198 -6.64 -11.40 5.37
C VAL A 198 -5.72 -12.06 4.36
N GLU A 199 -6.17 -13.16 3.77
CA GLU A 199 -5.41 -13.97 2.82
C GLU A 199 -6.28 -14.20 1.59
N TYR A 200 -5.68 -14.19 0.41
CA TYR A 200 -6.37 -14.62 -0.81
C TYR A 200 -5.77 -15.96 -1.23
N ILE A 201 -6.61 -16.99 -1.29
CA ILE A 201 -6.23 -18.36 -1.64
C ILE A 201 -7.09 -18.78 -2.82
N ASN A 202 -6.48 -19.09 -3.96
CA ASN A 202 -7.18 -19.37 -5.22
C ASN A 202 -8.18 -18.25 -5.60
N ASN A 203 -7.79 -17.00 -5.42
CA ASN A 203 -8.60 -15.79 -5.62
C ASN A 203 -9.84 -15.67 -4.70
N GLU A 204 -9.97 -16.52 -3.70
CA GLU A 204 -11.01 -16.37 -2.67
C GLU A 204 -10.42 -15.69 -1.43
N MET A 205 -11.08 -14.59 -1.02
CA MET A 205 -10.75 -13.90 0.21
C MET A 205 -11.16 -14.76 1.41
N THR A 206 -10.20 -15.03 2.29
CA THR A 206 -10.39 -15.61 3.62
C THR A 206 -9.69 -14.73 4.65
N TYR A 207 -10.01 -14.90 5.92
CA TYR A 207 -9.30 -14.22 6.99
C TYR A 207 -9.33 -15.02 8.29
N VAL A 208 -8.30 -14.82 9.09
CA VAL A 208 -8.22 -15.36 10.45
C VAL A 208 -8.01 -14.24 11.46
N HIS A 209 -8.58 -14.39 12.65
CA HIS A 209 -8.27 -13.49 13.76
C HIS A 209 -6.91 -13.89 14.35
N SER A 210 -5.92 -13.02 14.18
CA SER A 210 -4.59 -13.23 14.73
C SER A 210 -3.90 -11.89 15.04
N PRO A 211 -3.32 -11.73 16.24
CA PRO A 211 -2.49 -10.56 16.56
C PRO A 211 -1.06 -10.70 16.04
N ILE A 212 -0.70 -11.80 15.38
CA ILE A 212 0.64 -12.08 14.85
C ILE A 212 0.51 -12.56 13.41
N ASN A 213 1.41 -12.10 12.55
CA ASN A 213 1.54 -12.60 11.19
C ASN A 213 3.00 -12.75 10.80
N GLU A 214 3.29 -13.80 10.04
CA GLU A 214 4.61 -14.17 9.49
C GLU A 214 4.40 -14.57 8.02
N ASN A 215 5.44 -14.96 7.28
CA ASN A 215 5.36 -15.19 5.82
C ASN A 215 4.54 -16.41 5.35
N PHE A 216 3.81 -17.10 6.23
CA PHE A 216 3.05 -18.30 5.91
C PHE A 216 1.56 -18.05 6.09
N PHE A 217 0.75 -18.80 5.32
CA PHE A 217 -0.69 -18.80 5.55
C PHE A 217 -1.01 -19.24 6.98
N LEU A 218 -1.92 -18.50 7.59
CA LEU A 218 -2.53 -18.86 8.87
C LEU A 218 -3.86 -19.60 8.65
N THR A 219 -4.46 -19.50 7.47
CA THR A 219 -5.62 -20.32 7.11
C THR A 219 -5.23 -21.81 7.09
N PRO A 220 -5.97 -22.70 7.82
CA PRO A 220 -5.65 -24.12 7.92
C PRO A 220 -5.76 -24.94 6.63
#